data_AF-A0A0L0F179-F1
#
_entry.id   AF-A0A0L0F179-F1
#
_cell.length_a   1.000
_cell.length_b   1.000
_cell.length_c   1.000
_cell.angle_alpha   90.00
_cell.angle_beta   90.00
_cell.angle_gamma   90.00
#
_symmetry.space_group_name_H-M   'P 1'
#
loop_
_entity.id
_entity.type
_entity.pdbx_description
1 polymer ?
#
loop_
_entity_poly.entity_id
_entity_poly.type
_entity_poly.pdbx_seq_one_letter_code
_entity_poly.pdbx_strand_id
1 'polypeptide(L)' 'ARIQPEDICINIGQGVKPPTPPAGHKWKEVRHDDKVSWLASWTENICDNIKYVMLNAHSRMKGVNDFKKYEKAR' A
#
# COMPACT_ATOMS: atom_id res chain seq x y z
N ALA A 1 4.19 3.70 18.95
CA ALA A 1 5.29 4.62 18.58
C ALA A 1 4.89 5.38 17.33
N ARG A 2 5.52 6.54 17.03
CA ARG A 2 5.25 7.26 15.78
C ARG A 2 5.94 6.52 14.63
N ILE A 3 5.19 6.21 13.57
CA ILE A 3 5.72 5.59 12.35
C ILE A 3 6.66 6.59 11.65
N GLN A 4 7.87 6.15 11.34
CA GLN A 4 8.88 6.92 10.62
C GLN A 4 8.96 6.47 9.15
N PRO A 5 9.54 7.28 8.24
CA PRO A 5 9.80 6.86 6.86
C PRO A 5 10.55 5.53 6.75
N GLU A 6 11.45 5.27 7.70
CA GLU A 6 12.26 4.04 7.77
C GLU A 6 11.45 2.78 8.11
N ASP A 7 10.20 2.93 8.54
CA ASP A 7 9.26 1.84 8.80
C ASP A 7 8.35 1.53 7.59
N ILE A 8 8.30 2.45 6.62
CA ILE A 8 7.34 2.44 5.52
C ILE A 8 7.96 1.79 4.28
N CYS A 9 7.28 0.77 3.76
CA CYS A 9 7.54 0.18 2.45
C CYS A 9 6.61 0.82 1.41
N ILE A 10 7.18 1.36 0.34
CA ILE A 10 6.45 1.95 -0.78
C ILE A 10 6.31 0.92 -1.89
N ASN A 11 5.11 0.75 -2.45
CA ASN A 11 4.89 -0.04 -3.65
C ASN A 11 4.51 0.87 -4.82
N ILE A 12 5.27 0.79 -5.91
CA ILE A 12 5.07 1.62 -7.10
C ILE A 12 5.36 0.82 -8.37
N GLY A 13 4.85 1.26 -9.52
CA GLY A 13 5.11 0.61 -10.80
C GLY A 13 6.60 0.56 -11.15
N GLN A 14 7.03 -0.52 -11.81
CA GLN A 14 8.41 -0.67 -12.28
C GLN A 14 8.75 0.44 -13.27
N GLY A 15 9.91 1.08 -13.10
CA GLY A 15 10.36 2.18 -13.96
C GLY A 15 9.73 3.54 -13.65
N VAL A 16 8.82 3.61 -12.66
CA VAL A 16 8.26 4.89 -12.18
C VAL A 16 9.12 5.42 -11.04
N LYS A 17 9.36 6.74 -11.04
CA LYS A 17 10.12 7.39 -9.96
C LYS A 17 9.37 7.26 -8.62
N PRO A 18 9.98 6.67 -7.58
CA PRO A 18 9.36 6.60 -6.26
C PRO A 18 9.22 7.99 -5.63
N PRO A 19 8.27 8.19 -4.71
CA PRO A 19 8.14 9.43 -3.96
C PRO A 19 9.41 9.69 -3.15
N THR A 20 9.86 10.94 -3.10
CA THR A 20 11.03 11.31 -2.30
C THR A 20 10.67 11.25 -0.81
N PRO A 21 11.47 10.57 0.04
CA PRO A 21 11.27 10.62 1.48
C PRO A 21 11.51 12.04 2.03
N PRO A 22 11.03 12.34 3.26
CA PRO A 22 11.37 13.58 3.94
C PRO A 22 12.89 13.82 4.02
N ALA A 23 13.32 15.08 4.09
CA ALA A 23 14.74 15.41 4.13
C ALA A 23 15.46 14.72 5.30
N GLY A 24 16.59 14.07 5.01
CA GLY A 24 17.36 13.31 6.00
C GLY A 24 16.86 11.89 6.26
N HIS A 25 15.76 11.48 5.63
CA HIS A 25 15.15 10.16 5.81
C HIS A 25 15.23 9.28 4.57
N LYS A 26 14.97 7.98 4.77
CA LYS A 26 14.82 7.01 3.68
C LYS A 26 13.62 6.11 3.92
N TRP A 27 13.00 5.64 2.84
CA TRP A 27 12.01 4.58 2.94
C TRP A 27 12.66 3.28 3.40
N LYS A 28 11.90 2.45 4.10
CA LYS A 28 12.33 1.09 4.48
C LYS A 28 12.71 0.28 3.23
N GLU A 29 11.82 0.31 2.26
CA GLU A 29 11.89 -0.47 1.02
C GLU A 29 11.05 0.23 -0.05
N VAL A 30 11.49 0.15 -1.31
CA VAL A 30 10.65 0.44 -2.48
C VAL A 30 10.48 -0.85 -3.26
N ARG A 31 9.24 -1.32 -3.37
CA ARG A 31 8.85 -2.55 -4.06
C ARG A 31 8.07 -2.22 -5.34
N HIS A 32 8.12 -3.16 -6.27
CA HIS A 32 7.36 -3.14 -7.52
C HIS A 32 6.58 -4.45 -7.66
N ASP A 33 5.44 -4.53 -6.96
CA ASP A 33 4.57 -5.71 -6.97
C ASP A 33 3.20 -5.34 -7.54
N ASP A 34 2.86 -5.93 -8.68
CA ASP A 34 1.63 -5.73 -9.43
C ASP A 34 0.50 -6.69 -9.01
N LYS A 35 0.79 -7.66 -8.14
CA LYS A 35 -0.19 -8.60 -7.60
C LYS A 35 -0.93 -8.04 -6.39
N VAL A 36 -0.40 -6.98 -5.78
CA VAL A 36 -0.98 -6.32 -4.61
C VAL A 36 -1.63 -5.00 -4.98
N SER A 37 -2.57 -4.55 -4.16
CA SER A 37 -3.34 -3.31 -4.38
C SER A 37 -3.00 -2.17 -3.42
N TRP A 38 -2.03 -2.37 -2.52
CA TRP A 38 -1.56 -1.34 -1.60
C TRP A 38 -0.43 -0.50 -2.20
N LEU A 39 -0.39 0.76 -1.80
CA LEU A 39 0.59 1.76 -2.25
C LEU A 39 1.72 1.96 -1.23
N ALA A 40 1.41 1.81 0.05
CA ALA A 40 2.39 1.84 1.12
C ALA A 40 1.98 0.86 2.22
N SER A 41 2.95 0.30 2.94
CA SER A 41 2.70 -0.58 4.08
C SER A 41 3.71 -0.35 5.21
N TRP A 42 3.28 -0.62 6.43
CA TRP A 42 4.15 -0.60 7.62
C TRP A 42 3.66 -1.62 8.64
N THR A 43 4.56 -2.02 9.54
CA THR A 43 4.23 -2.89 10.68
C THR A 43 3.85 -2.03 11.88
N GLU A 44 2.69 -2.28 12.48
CA GLU A 44 2.23 -1.61 13.70
C GLU A 44 2.91 -2.19 14.95
N ASN A 45 3.30 -1.34 15.88
CA ASN A 45 4.12 -1.72 17.04
C ASN A 45 3.36 -2.35 18.23
N ILE A 46 2.05 -2.57 18.13
CA ILE A 46 1.21 -3.09 19.23
C ILE A 46 0.92 -4.58 19.03
N CYS A 47 0.52 -4.96 17.81
CA CYS A 47 0.13 -6.32 17.46
C CYS A 47 0.93 -6.91 16.30
N ASP A 48 2.01 -6.24 15.86
CA ASP A 48 2.83 -6.60 14.69
C ASP A 48 2.03 -6.81 13.39
N ASN A 49 0.84 -6.22 13.33
CA ASN A 49 -0.02 -6.28 12.16
C ASN A 49 0.50 -5.37 11.07
N ILE A 50 0.46 -5.83 9.83
CA ILE A 50 0.78 -5.01 8.66
C ILE A 50 -0.42 -4.13 8.33
N LYS A 51 -0.20 -2.83 8.27
CA LYS A 51 -1.18 -1.84 7.82
C LYS A 51 -0.85 -1.42 6.39
N TYR A 52 -1.87 -1.03 5.65
CA TYR A 52 -1.77 -0.70 4.22
C TYR A 52 -2.46 0.63 3.90
N VAL A 53 -1.83 1.44 3.05
CA VAL A 53 -2.50 2.50 2.31
C VAL A 53 -3.03 1.89 1.01
N MET A 54 -4.34 1.98 0.79
CA MET A 54 -5.00 1.45 -0.40
C MET A 54 -5.73 2.55 -1.17
N LEU A 55 -6.11 2.24 -2.41
CA LEU A 55 -6.98 3.09 -3.22
C LEU A 55 -8.37 3.26 -2.56
N ASN A 56 -8.98 4.41 -2.81
CA ASN A 56 -10.35 4.72 -2.42
C ASN A 56 -11.35 3.70 -3.00
N ALA A 57 -12.49 3.50 -2.34
CA ALA A 57 -13.59 2.65 -2.77
C ALA A 57 -14.13 3.01 -4.16
N HIS A 58 -14.11 4.28 -4.53
CA HIS A 58 -14.54 4.74 -5.87
C HIS A 58 -13.55 4.38 -6.99
N SER A 59 -12.39 3.80 -6.67
CA SER A 59 -11.45 3.35 -7.68
C SER A 59 -12.00 2.16 -8.46
N ARG A 60 -11.69 2.12 -9.76
CA ARG A 60 -12.12 1.03 -10.66
C ARG A 60 -11.78 -0.36 -10.10
N MET A 61 -10.58 -0.53 -9.56
CA MET A 61 -10.12 -1.82 -9.00
C MET A 61 -11.00 -2.30 -7.84
N LYS A 62 -11.37 -1.39 -6.93
CA LYS A 62 -12.27 -1.72 -5.81
C LYS A 62 -13.69 -2.00 -6.29
N GLY A 63 -14.20 -1.22 -7.25
CA GLY A 63 -15.53 -1.44 -7.84
C GLY A 63 -15.67 -2.79 -8.56
N VAL A 64 -14.66 -3.20 -9.34
CA VAL A 64 -14.67 -4.53 -10.01
C VAL A 64 -14.67 -5.66 -8.99
N ASN A 65 -13.90 -5.55 -7.91
CA ASN A 65 -13.88 -6.55 -6.85
C ASN A 65 -15.21 -6.63 -6.10
N ASP A 66 -15.85 -5.49 -5.84
CA ASP A 66 -17.15 -5.45 -5.17
C ASP A 66 -18.26 -6.04 -6.06
N PHE A 67 -18.25 -5.75 -7.36
CA PHE A 67 -19.15 -6.40 -8.33
C PHE A 67 -19.00 -7.94 -8.30
N LYS A 68 -17.77 -8.45 -8.40
CA LYS A 68 -17.50 -9.89 -8.34
C LYS A 68 -17.94 -10.53 -7.01
N LYS A 69 -17.83 -9.79 -5.89
CA LYS A 69 -18.30 -10.25 -4.57
C LYS A 69 -19.81 -10.53 -4.60
N TYR A 70 -20.60 -9.63 -5.17
CA TYR A 70 -22.05 -9.80 -5.27
C TYR A 70 -22.45 -10.87 -6.29
N GLU A 71 -21.79 -10.93 -7.44
CA GLU A 71 -22.04 -11.99 -8.43
C GLU A 71 -21.76 -13.39 -7.87
N LYS A 72 -20.74 -13.54 -7.00
CA LYS A 72 -20.45 -14.82 -6.33
C LYS A 72 -21.51 -15.22 -5.31
N ALA A 73 -22.19 -14.25 -4.69
CA ALA A 73 -23.19 -14.51 -3.66
C ALA A 73 -24.59 -14.79 -4.24
N ARG A 74 -24.78 -14.57 -5.53
CA ARG A 74 -26.01 -14.81 -6.28
C ARG A 74 -26.18 -16.29 -6.61
#